data_AF-A0A3S3US87-F1
#
_entry.id   AF-A0A3S3US87-F1
#
_cell.length_a   1.000
_cell.length_b   1.000
_cell.length_c   1.000
_cell.angle_alpha   90.00
_cell.angle_beta   90.00
_cell.angle_gamma   90.00
#
_symmetry.space_group_name_H-M   'P 1'
#
loop_
_entity.id
_entity.type
_entity.pdbx_description
1 polymer ?
#
loop_
_entity_poly.entity_id
_entity_poly.type
_entity_poly.pdbx_seq_one_letter_code
_entity_poly.pdbx_strand_id
1 'polypeptide(L)'
;MITAAQIRAGRALLNVKQSELAKAAGVSLATLNNIERGVGDPRSSTLQAIERALKAAGVEVDEDGIHETVTLVKYARPNALDTYFGSQCVLECLSPKALMKVEQITAYVRHGGAGEPDDARARVCFLIGGSGRSLLFDQVEFTTATSPRLAEVAGILLAATIRLRDSLYFIDRVTEDTTALSLDEAIQLLHAYPARKLDTPRDFFSILGNWEEKFARYADKEGHPLRDLMGLYGPASAGIDG
;
A
#
# COMPACT_ATOMS: atom_id res chain seq x y z
N MET A 1 -26.91 9.41 3.29
CA MET A 1 -26.75 8.00 3.70
C MET A 1 -26.62 7.21 2.42
N ILE A 2 -25.65 6.30 2.27
CA ILE A 2 -25.42 5.65 0.98
C ILE A 2 -26.66 4.91 0.45
N THR A 3 -27.00 5.12 -0.82
CA THR A 3 -28.16 4.51 -1.48
C THR A 3 -27.82 3.17 -2.15
N ALA A 4 -28.83 2.33 -2.41
CA ALA A 4 -28.63 1.08 -3.16
C ALA A 4 -28.07 1.33 -4.58
N ALA A 5 -28.42 2.45 -5.20
CA ALA A 5 -27.89 2.85 -6.51
C ALA A 5 -26.40 3.20 -6.41
N GLN A 6 -26.01 4.02 -5.41
CA GLN A 6 -24.62 4.37 -5.15
C GLN A 6 -23.76 3.14 -4.83
N ILE A 7 -24.28 2.17 -4.06
CA ILE A 7 -23.57 0.90 -3.79
C ILE A 7 -23.27 0.14 -5.09
N ARG A 8 -24.28 -0.04 -5.95
CA ARG A 8 -24.11 -0.75 -7.23
C ARG A 8 -23.15 -0.01 -8.16
N ALA A 9 -23.27 1.31 -8.25
CA ALA A 9 -22.37 2.15 -9.06
C ALA A 9 -20.93 2.09 -8.54
N GLY A 10 -20.72 2.18 -7.22
CA GLY A 10 -19.41 2.04 -6.60
C GLY A 10 -18.76 0.69 -6.89
N ARG A 11 -19.53 -0.41 -6.80
CA ARG A 11 -19.03 -1.73 -7.21
C ARG A 11 -18.67 -1.81 -8.69
N ALA A 12 -19.45 -1.16 -9.55
CA ALA A 12 -19.19 -1.13 -10.98
C ALA A 12 -17.89 -0.37 -11.29
N LEU A 13 -17.64 0.78 -10.65
CA LEU A 13 -16.38 1.53 -10.79
C LEU A 13 -15.15 0.69 -10.39
N LEU A 14 -15.29 -0.12 -9.33
CA LEU A 14 -14.22 -0.98 -8.84
C LEU A 14 -14.11 -2.33 -9.59
N ASN A 15 -15.09 -2.66 -10.44
CA ASN A 15 -15.22 -3.98 -11.08
C ASN A 15 -15.11 -5.14 -10.07
N VAL A 16 -15.85 -5.05 -8.97
CA VAL A 16 -15.89 -6.06 -7.90
C VAL A 16 -17.26 -6.74 -7.79
N LYS A 17 -17.27 -8.02 -7.44
CA LYS A 17 -18.47 -8.81 -7.19
C LYS A 17 -19.13 -8.39 -5.88
N GLN A 18 -20.44 -8.66 -5.78
CA GLN A 18 -21.20 -8.43 -4.56
C GLN A 18 -20.60 -9.20 -3.36
N SER A 19 -20.13 -10.43 -3.57
CA SER A 19 -19.45 -11.23 -2.54
C SER A 19 -18.16 -10.59 -2.02
N GLU A 20 -17.42 -9.88 -2.87
CA GLU A 20 -16.18 -9.20 -2.47
C GLU A 20 -16.51 -7.99 -1.59
N LEU A 21 -17.50 -7.17 -1.98
CA LEU A 21 -17.96 -6.05 -1.14
C LEU A 21 -18.55 -6.54 0.19
N ALA A 22 -19.35 -7.61 0.20
CA ALA A 22 -19.90 -8.17 1.42
C ALA A 22 -18.78 -8.59 2.41
N LYS A 23 -17.75 -9.27 1.90
CA LYS A 23 -16.58 -9.70 2.68
C LYS A 23 -15.79 -8.50 3.23
N ALA A 24 -15.57 -7.47 2.41
CA ALA A 24 -14.86 -6.26 2.80
C ALA A 24 -15.63 -5.46 3.87
N ALA A 25 -16.95 -5.35 3.72
CA ALA A 25 -17.82 -4.65 4.67
C ALA A 25 -18.15 -5.47 5.93
N GLY A 26 -17.79 -6.76 5.98
CA GLY A 26 -18.09 -7.63 7.12
C GLY A 26 -19.57 -7.98 7.26
N VAL A 27 -20.31 -8.03 6.16
CA VAL A 27 -21.75 -8.35 6.12
C VAL A 27 -22.02 -9.63 5.35
N SER A 28 -23.18 -10.25 5.53
CA SER A 28 -23.53 -11.44 4.74
C SER A 28 -23.85 -11.06 3.29
N LEU A 29 -23.57 -11.97 2.35
CA LEU A 29 -23.93 -11.78 0.93
C LEU A 29 -25.46 -11.58 0.76
N ALA A 30 -26.27 -12.32 1.52
CA ALA A 30 -27.73 -12.17 1.50
C ALA A 30 -28.16 -10.78 1.96
N THR A 31 -27.53 -10.24 3.01
CA THR A 31 -27.76 -8.87 3.50
C THR A 31 -27.46 -7.85 2.40
N LEU A 32 -26.29 -7.94 1.77
CA LEU A 32 -25.92 -7.00 0.71
C LEU A 32 -26.85 -7.13 -0.52
N ASN A 33 -27.28 -8.34 -0.87
CA ASN A 33 -28.24 -8.56 -1.94
C ASN A 33 -29.60 -7.91 -1.66
N ASN A 34 -30.13 -8.07 -0.45
CA ASN A 34 -31.38 -7.42 -0.06
C ASN A 34 -31.24 -5.89 -0.11
N ILE A 35 -30.13 -5.34 0.39
CA ILE A 35 -29.84 -3.90 0.33
C ILE A 35 -29.79 -3.41 -1.12
N GLU A 36 -29.01 -4.05 -1.98
CA GLU A 36 -28.91 -3.66 -3.40
C GLU A 36 -30.24 -3.82 -4.16
N ARG A 37 -31.20 -4.60 -3.65
CA ARG A 37 -32.56 -4.73 -4.21
C ARG A 37 -33.59 -3.80 -3.58
N GLY A 38 -33.22 -3.03 -2.54
CA GLY A 38 -34.16 -2.21 -1.77
C GLY A 38 -35.15 -3.03 -0.94
N VAL A 39 -34.77 -4.24 -0.52
CA VAL A 39 -35.62 -5.15 0.27
C VAL A 39 -35.29 -5.00 1.76
N GLY A 40 -36.31 -4.69 2.55
CA GLY A 40 -36.20 -4.52 4.00
C GLY A 40 -35.66 -3.15 4.42
N ASP A 41 -35.41 -2.99 5.72
CA ASP A 41 -34.88 -1.76 6.32
C ASP A 41 -33.47 -2.03 6.90
N PRO A 42 -32.39 -1.70 6.17
CA PRO A 42 -31.04 -1.97 6.62
C PRO A 42 -30.62 -1.06 7.78
N ARG A 43 -29.96 -1.64 8.77
CA ARG A 43 -29.40 -0.87 9.89
C ARG A 43 -28.39 0.16 9.39
N SER A 44 -28.40 1.36 9.96
CA SER A 44 -27.44 2.42 9.65
C SER A 44 -25.98 1.93 9.76
N SER A 45 -25.67 1.11 10.76
CA SER A 45 -24.33 0.53 10.95
C SER A 45 -23.90 -0.38 9.80
N THR A 46 -24.84 -1.06 9.14
CA THR A 46 -24.58 -1.91 7.97
C THR A 46 -24.27 -1.06 6.74
N LEU A 47 -25.05 0.00 6.51
CA LEU A 47 -24.80 0.95 5.43
C LEU A 47 -23.47 1.68 5.60
N GLN A 48 -23.15 2.12 6.82
CA GLN A 48 -21.84 2.71 7.15
C GLN A 48 -20.68 1.73 6.91
N ALA A 49 -20.85 0.44 7.21
CA ALA A 49 -19.80 -0.54 6.96
C ALA A 49 -19.55 -0.74 5.46
N ILE A 50 -20.60 -0.75 4.65
CA ILE A 50 -20.52 -0.80 3.18
C ILE A 50 -19.85 0.46 2.63
N GLU A 51 -20.28 1.63 3.09
CA GLU A 51 -19.72 2.93 2.68
C GLU A 51 -18.23 3.03 3.03
N ARG A 52 -17.83 2.61 4.24
CA ARG A 52 -16.41 2.56 4.64
C ARG A 52 -15.60 1.63 3.76
N ALA A 53 -16.13 0.45 3.40
CA ALA A 53 -15.44 -0.50 2.54
C ALA A 53 -15.21 0.09 1.13
N LEU A 54 -16.23 0.74 0.55
CA LEU A 54 -16.12 1.45 -0.72
C LEU A 54 -15.13 2.62 -0.64
N LYS A 55 -15.19 3.43 0.43
CA LYS A 55 -14.28 4.55 0.66
C LYS A 55 -12.83 4.13 0.78
N ALA A 56 -12.56 3.03 1.50
CA ALA A 56 -11.20 2.46 1.59
C ALA A 56 -10.64 2.05 0.21
N ALA A 57 -11.52 1.67 -0.73
CA ALA A 57 -11.16 1.36 -2.10
C ALA A 57 -11.05 2.59 -3.02
N GLY A 58 -11.30 3.80 -2.50
CA GLY A 58 -11.27 5.05 -3.25
C GLY A 58 -12.60 5.49 -3.85
N VAL A 59 -13.70 4.80 -3.55
CA VAL A 59 -15.04 5.24 -3.99
C VAL A 59 -15.61 6.23 -2.98
N GLU A 60 -15.89 7.43 -3.45
CA GLU A 60 -16.59 8.47 -2.70
C GLU A 60 -18.00 8.60 -3.23
N VAL A 61 -18.95 8.83 -2.32
CA VAL A 61 -20.37 9.01 -2.63
C VAL A 61 -20.81 10.33 -2.01
N ASP A 62 -21.68 11.05 -2.70
CA ASP A 62 -22.24 12.32 -2.22
C ASP A 62 -23.69 12.51 -2.68
N GLU A 63 -24.44 13.34 -1.97
CA GLU A 63 -25.84 13.69 -2.25
C GLU A 63 -26.11 15.15 -1.83
N ASP A 64 -26.45 16.03 -2.77
CA ASP A 64 -26.70 17.46 -2.53
C ASP A 64 -28.19 17.84 -2.59
N GLY A 65 -29.09 16.85 -2.56
CA GLY A 65 -30.54 17.00 -2.71
C GLY A 65 -31.03 17.17 -4.15
N ILE A 66 -30.13 17.42 -5.10
CA ILE A 66 -30.41 17.50 -6.54
C ILE A 66 -29.71 16.36 -7.30
N HIS A 67 -28.52 15.99 -6.87
CA HIS A 67 -27.65 15.01 -7.49
C HIS A 67 -27.25 13.94 -6.47
N GLU A 68 -27.18 12.69 -6.93
CA GLU A 68 -26.40 11.63 -6.29
C GLU A 68 -25.15 11.40 -7.14
N THR A 69 -23.97 11.40 -6.51
CA THR A 69 -22.71 11.16 -7.21
C THR A 69 -21.97 9.95 -6.65
N VAL A 70 -21.18 9.32 -7.52
CA VAL A 70 -20.22 8.28 -7.16
C VAL A 70 -18.95 8.55 -7.94
N THR A 71 -17.85 8.79 -7.23
CA THR A 71 -16.56 9.15 -7.81
C THR A 71 -15.50 8.14 -7.40
N LEU A 72 -14.62 7.76 -8.34
CA LEU A 72 -13.41 7.00 -8.02
C LEU A 72 -12.23 7.96 -7.92
N VAL A 73 -11.65 8.07 -6.74
CA VAL A 73 -10.38 8.74 -6.53
C VAL A 73 -9.28 7.86 -7.16
N LYS A 74 -8.65 8.32 -8.24
CA LYS A 74 -7.61 7.54 -8.93
C LYS A 74 -6.26 7.57 -8.21
N TYR A 75 -5.93 8.68 -7.57
CA TYR A 75 -4.67 8.85 -6.86
C TYR A 75 -4.97 9.31 -5.45
N ALA A 76 -4.41 8.62 -4.46
CA ALA A 76 -4.46 9.09 -3.09
C ALA A 76 -3.06 9.10 -2.48
N ARG A 77 -2.84 10.07 -1.60
CA ARG A 77 -1.59 10.24 -0.86
C ARG A 77 -1.92 10.20 0.63
N PRO A 78 -1.97 9.01 1.24
CA PRO A 78 -2.34 8.89 2.65
C PRO A 78 -1.34 9.68 3.51
N ASN A 79 -1.86 10.70 4.20
CA ASN A 79 -1.10 11.41 5.22
C ASN A 79 -1.20 10.60 6.52
N ALA A 80 -0.24 9.71 6.73
CA ALA A 80 -0.07 9.02 8.00
C ALA A 80 1.16 9.59 8.69
N LEU A 81 0.95 10.67 9.46
CA LEU A 81 1.98 11.20 10.37
C LEU A 81 2.44 10.11 11.38
N ASP A 82 1.56 9.17 11.71
CA ASP A 82 1.91 7.97 12.48
C ASP A 82 2.33 6.82 11.56
N THR A 83 3.59 6.44 11.67
CA THR A 83 4.21 5.25 11.06
C THR A 83 3.44 3.95 11.22
N TYR A 84 2.92 3.65 12.42
CA TYR A 84 2.21 2.39 12.68
C TYR A 84 0.90 2.35 11.89
N PHE A 85 0.20 3.48 11.84
CA PHE A 85 -0.99 3.61 11.02
C PHE A 85 -0.65 3.49 9.53
N GLY A 86 0.48 4.08 9.11
CA GLY A 86 0.98 3.94 7.75
C GLY A 86 1.24 2.49 7.34
N SER A 87 1.93 1.70 8.18
CA SER A 87 2.21 0.30 7.88
C SER A 87 0.93 -0.53 7.85
N GLN A 88 -0.02 -0.28 8.77
CA GLN A 88 -1.34 -0.89 8.71
C GLN A 88 -2.06 -0.59 7.40
N CYS A 89 -2.09 0.66 6.94
CA CYS A 89 -2.72 1.02 5.67
C CYS A 89 -2.09 0.29 4.48
N VAL A 90 -0.76 0.16 4.44
CA VAL A 90 -0.07 -0.59 3.39
C VAL A 90 -0.46 -2.07 3.44
N LEU A 91 -0.44 -2.69 4.63
CA LEU A 91 -0.79 -4.10 4.81
C LEU A 91 -2.27 -4.38 4.50
N GLU A 92 -3.16 -3.44 4.82
CA GLU A 92 -4.58 -3.54 4.49
C GLU A 92 -4.82 -3.61 2.98
N CYS A 93 -4.03 -2.88 2.18
CA CYS A 93 -4.07 -2.96 0.71
C CYS A 93 -3.69 -4.35 0.21
N LEU A 94 -2.86 -5.09 0.95
CA LEU A 94 -2.43 -6.44 0.61
C LEU A 94 -3.35 -7.52 1.20
N SER A 95 -4.33 -7.12 2.02
CA SER A 95 -5.22 -8.05 2.69
C SER A 95 -6.14 -8.78 1.68
N PRO A 96 -6.51 -10.05 1.94
CA PRO A 96 -7.47 -10.79 1.10
C PRO A 96 -8.91 -10.21 1.09
N LYS A 97 -9.15 -9.14 1.83
CA LYS A 97 -10.45 -8.43 1.92
C LYS A 97 -10.40 -7.07 1.22
N ALA A 98 -9.23 -6.62 0.76
CA ALA A 98 -9.10 -5.38 0.02
C ALA A 98 -9.94 -5.44 -1.27
N LEU A 99 -10.71 -4.39 -1.52
CA LEU A 99 -11.44 -4.23 -2.78
C LEU A 99 -10.54 -3.70 -3.89
N MET A 100 -9.50 -2.94 -3.54
CA MET A 100 -8.45 -2.55 -4.48
C MET A 100 -7.65 -3.80 -4.86
N LYS A 101 -7.68 -4.14 -6.15
CA LYS A 101 -6.82 -5.18 -6.71
C LYS A 101 -5.44 -4.58 -6.94
N VAL A 102 -4.52 -4.85 -6.03
CA VAL A 102 -3.12 -4.45 -6.20
C VAL A 102 -2.49 -5.30 -7.30
N GLU A 103 -1.93 -4.64 -8.30
CA GLU A 103 -1.27 -5.24 -9.46
C GLU A 103 0.24 -5.09 -9.36
N GLN A 104 0.73 -4.01 -8.71
CA GLN A 104 2.14 -3.70 -8.56
C GLN A 104 2.41 -2.94 -7.27
N ILE A 105 3.57 -3.19 -6.67
CA ILE A 105 4.15 -2.31 -5.65
C ILE A 105 5.55 -1.91 -6.09
N THR A 106 5.85 -0.61 -6.00
CA THR A 106 7.20 -0.09 -6.16
C THR A 106 7.66 0.51 -4.83
N ALA A 107 8.65 -0.12 -4.20
CA ALA A 107 9.36 0.46 -3.06
C ALA A 107 10.40 1.45 -3.55
N TYR A 108 10.61 2.54 -2.84
CA TYR A 108 11.68 3.48 -3.17
C TYR A 108 12.18 4.18 -1.92
N VAL A 109 13.30 4.88 -2.08
CA VAL A 109 13.89 5.66 -1.00
C VAL A 109 13.92 7.11 -1.44
N ARG A 110 13.39 8.02 -0.64
CA ARG A 110 13.54 9.47 -0.85
C ARG A 110 14.50 10.09 0.15
N HIS A 111 15.13 11.19 -0.22
CA HIS A 111 15.75 12.09 0.75
C HIS A 111 14.70 12.77 1.63
N GLY A 112 15.02 12.92 2.91
CA GLY A 112 14.30 13.74 3.87
C GLY A 112 14.54 15.22 3.62
N GLY A 113 13.73 16.06 4.25
CA GLY A 113 13.78 17.51 4.07
C GLY A 113 15.14 18.11 4.44
N ALA A 114 15.45 19.28 3.86
CA ALA A 114 16.68 20.00 4.13
C ALA A 114 16.85 20.27 5.63
N GLY A 115 17.99 19.84 6.20
CA GLY A 115 18.36 20.08 7.61
C GLY A 115 18.52 18.84 8.49
N GLU A 116 18.08 17.66 8.05
CA GLU A 116 18.30 16.41 8.80
C GLU A 116 19.73 15.84 8.60
N PRO A 117 20.29 15.04 9.53
CA PRO A 117 21.55 14.29 9.32
C PRO A 117 21.42 13.27 8.17
N ASP A 118 22.49 13.00 7.42
CA ASP A 118 22.44 12.28 6.13
C ASP A 118 21.93 10.83 6.24
N ASP A 119 22.35 10.13 7.28
CA ASP A 119 21.94 8.79 7.67
C ASP A 119 20.55 8.75 8.33
N ALA A 120 20.02 9.90 8.71
CA ALA A 120 18.64 10.09 9.16
C ALA A 120 17.71 10.60 8.04
N ARG A 121 18.20 10.92 6.83
CA ARG A 121 17.38 11.48 5.74
C ARG A 121 16.59 10.44 4.96
N ALA A 122 17.10 9.22 4.82
CA ALA A 122 16.44 8.25 3.95
C ALA A 122 15.07 7.82 4.51
N ARG A 123 14.02 7.98 3.69
CA ARG A 123 12.68 7.47 3.99
C ARG A 123 12.32 6.41 2.97
N VAL A 124 11.89 5.25 3.46
CA VAL A 124 11.31 4.21 2.62
C VAL A 124 9.89 4.62 2.28
N CYS A 125 9.52 4.49 1.02
CA CYS A 125 8.22 4.89 0.51
C CYS A 125 7.68 3.81 -0.41
N PHE A 126 6.36 3.79 -0.59
CA PHE A 126 5.69 2.79 -1.42
C PHE A 126 4.70 3.46 -2.37
N LEU A 127 4.83 3.14 -3.66
CA LEU A 127 3.78 3.37 -4.65
C LEU A 127 3.06 2.04 -4.90
N ILE A 128 1.79 1.97 -4.50
CA ILE A 128 0.94 0.79 -4.69
C ILE A 128 0.01 1.07 -5.87
N GLY A 129 0.15 0.30 -6.95
CA GLY A 129 -0.65 0.42 -8.17
C GLY A 129 -1.65 -0.72 -8.33
N GLY A 130 -2.84 -0.39 -8.84
CA GLY A 130 -3.84 -1.34 -9.31
C GLY A 130 -4.54 -0.83 -10.57
N SER A 131 -5.53 -1.58 -11.06
CA SER A 131 -6.16 -1.41 -12.39
C SER A 131 -6.75 -0.02 -12.71
N GLY A 132 -6.98 0.81 -11.70
CA GLY A 132 -7.51 2.18 -11.88
C GLY A 132 -7.24 3.12 -10.72
N ARG A 133 -6.42 2.70 -9.74
CA ARG A 133 -6.09 3.48 -8.55
C ARG A 133 -4.65 3.26 -8.16
N SER A 134 -4.00 4.31 -7.68
CA SER A 134 -2.68 4.23 -7.04
C SER A 134 -2.67 4.95 -5.71
N LEU A 135 -1.90 4.40 -4.78
CA LEU A 135 -1.68 4.96 -3.45
C LEU A 135 -0.20 5.28 -3.29
N LEU A 136 0.10 6.53 -2.95
CA LEU A 136 1.45 6.99 -2.69
C LEU A 136 1.68 7.17 -1.19
N PHE A 137 2.44 6.26 -0.59
CA PHE A 137 2.85 6.29 0.82
C PHE A 137 4.25 6.88 0.93
N ASP A 138 4.34 8.20 0.78
CA ASP A 138 5.62 8.92 0.82
C ASP A 138 5.69 10.00 1.90
N GLN A 139 4.53 10.36 2.44
CA GLN A 139 4.38 11.20 3.63
C GLN A 139 4.48 10.39 4.93
N VAL A 140 4.63 9.07 4.84
CA VAL A 140 4.82 8.18 6.01
C VAL A 140 6.30 8.10 6.36
N GLU A 141 6.63 8.17 7.64
CA GLU A 141 8.01 8.13 8.13
C GLU A 141 8.58 6.70 8.28
N PHE A 142 8.50 5.88 7.23
CA PHE A 142 9.18 4.59 7.27
C PHE A 142 10.69 4.80 7.21
N THR A 143 11.38 4.37 8.27
CA THR A 143 12.83 4.44 8.40
C THR A 143 13.38 3.05 8.68
N THR A 144 14.70 2.89 8.61
CA THR A 144 15.39 1.67 9.03
C THR A 144 16.45 1.95 10.09
N ALA A 145 16.35 3.10 10.76
CA ALA A 145 17.35 3.59 11.72
C ALA A 145 17.42 2.76 13.01
N THR A 146 16.33 2.07 13.37
CA THR A 146 16.25 1.22 14.55
C THR A 146 15.72 -0.16 14.18
N SER A 147 15.96 -1.17 15.04
CA SER A 147 15.49 -2.54 14.79
C SER A 147 13.96 -2.64 14.60
N PRO A 148 13.10 -1.99 15.42
CA PRO A 148 11.65 -2.03 15.20
C PRO A 148 11.22 -1.39 13.88
N ARG A 149 11.85 -0.28 13.50
CA ARG A 149 11.59 0.43 12.24
C ARG A 149 12.01 -0.39 11.02
N LEU A 150 13.17 -1.03 11.10
CA LEU A 150 13.61 -2.00 10.11
C LEU A 150 12.65 -3.20 10.01
N ALA A 151 12.19 -3.74 11.14
CA ALA A 151 11.24 -4.84 11.17
C ALA A 151 9.90 -4.47 10.52
N GLU A 152 9.44 -3.23 10.70
CA GLU A 152 8.24 -2.69 10.05
C GLU A 152 8.36 -2.69 8.52
N VAL A 153 9.43 -2.10 7.98
CA VAL A 153 9.70 -2.09 6.52
C VAL A 153 9.86 -3.50 5.97
N ALA A 154 10.64 -4.34 6.66
CA ALA A 154 10.86 -5.72 6.25
C ALA A 154 9.55 -6.53 6.28
N GLY A 155 8.68 -6.30 7.26
CA GLY A 155 7.37 -6.94 7.35
C GLY A 155 6.44 -6.55 6.21
N ILE A 156 6.44 -5.28 5.78
CA ILE A 156 5.70 -4.83 4.59
C ILE A 156 6.21 -5.56 3.34
N LEU A 157 7.53 -5.56 3.11
CA LEU A 157 8.15 -6.22 1.96
C LEU A 157 7.94 -7.74 1.98
N LEU A 158 7.94 -8.36 3.16
CA LEU A 158 7.63 -9.77 3.35
C LEU A 158 6.19 -10.08 2.91
N ALA A 159 5.22 -9.33 3.42
CA ALA A 159 3.82 -9.49 3.05
C ALA A 159 3.59 -9.26 1.55
N ALA A 160 4.23 -8.22 0.99
CA ALA A 160 4.20 -7.94 -0.44
C ALA A 160 4.79 -9.09 -1.27
N THR A 161 5.93 -9.63 -0.85
CA THR A 161 6.59 -10.77 -1.51
C THR A 161 5.68 -12.00 -1.55
N ILE A 162 4.99 -12.31 -0.45
CA ILE A 162 4.09 -13.46 -0.38
C ILE A 162 2.92 -13.32 -1.37
N ARG A 163 2.43 -12.09 -1.57
CA ARG A 163 1.20 -11.84 -2.34
C ARG A 163 1.44 -11.46 -3.80
N LEU A 164 2.57 -10.82 -4.10
CA LEU A 164 2.86 -10.09 -5.33
C LEU A 164 4.34 -10.21 -5.75
N ARG A 165 5.02 -11.33 -5.47
CA ARG A 165 6.45 -11.54 -5.80
C ARG A 165 6.82 -11.06 -7.20
N ASP A 166 6.03 -11.41 -8.22
CA ASP A 166 6.32 -11.08 -9.61
C ASP A 166 6.03 -9.63 -10.00
N SER A 167 5.35 -8.90 -9.13
CA SER A 167 4.98 -7.50 -9.31
C SER A 167 5.50 -6.58 -8.21
N LEU A 168 6.55 -7.00 -7.50
CA LEU A 168 7.22 -6.21 -6.49
C LEU A 168 8.51 -5.65 -7.08
N TYR A 169 8.61 -4.32 -7.12
CA TYR A 169 9.71 -3.59 -7.72
C TYR A 169 10.32 -2.61 -6.72
N PHE A 170 11.50 -2.10 -7.06
CA PHE A 170 12.09 -0.98 -6.36
C PHE A 170 12.84 -0.03 -7.30
N ILE A 171 12.97 1.23 -6.89
CA ILE A 171 13.85 2.21 -7.54
C ILE A 171 15.24 2.07 -6.91
N ASP A 172 16.25 1.74 -7.72
CA ASP A 172 17.61 1.39 -7.28
C ASP A 172 18.51 2.60 -7.01
N ARG A 173 17.94 3.62 -6.37
CA ARG A 173 18.63 4.84 -5.95
C ARG A 173 17.76 5.63 -4.97
N VAL A 174 18.39 6.56 -4.27
CA VAL A 174 17.66 7.58 -3.52
C VAL A 174 17.11 8.63 -4.50
N THR A 175 15.82 8.91 -4.41
CA THR A 175 15.12 9.95 -5.17
C THR A 175 15.16 11.29 -4.45
N GLU A 176 14.82 12.36 -5.17
CA GLU A 176 14.47 13.64 -4.56
C GLU A 176 13.28 13.53 -3.59
N ASP A 177 13.06 14.59 -2.81
CA ASP A 177 11.96 14.64 -1.85
C ASP A 177 10.61 14.78 -2.55
N THR A 178 9.96 13.65 -2.79
CA THR A 178 8.66 13.61 -3.45
C THR A 178 7.60 14.40 -2.69
N THR A 179 7.74 14.60 -1.37
CA THR A 179 6.74 15.31 -0.55
C THR A 179 6.65 16.81 -0.85
N ALA A 180 7.67 17.38 -1.49
CA ALA A 180 7.67 18.76 -1.96
C ALA A 180 6.88 18.97 -3.27
N LEU A 181 6.52 17.88 -3.96
CA LEU A 181 5.79 17.90 -5.24
C LEU A 181 4.28 17.71 -5.03
N SER A 182 3.49 18.10 -6.04
CA SER A 182 2.09 17.69 -6.10
C SER A 182 1.98 16.15 -6.22
N LEU A 183 0.79 15.60 -5.97
CA LEU A 183 0.58 14.14 -6.07
C LEU A 183 0.80 13.64 -7.51
N ASP A 184 0.30 14.35 -8.51
CA ASP A 184 0.46 13.97 -9.91
C ASP A 184 1.92 14.11 -10.38
N GLU A 185 2.61 15.17 -9.99
CA GLU A 185 4.04 15.37 -10.27
C GLU A 185 4.90 14.26 -9.64
N ALA A 186 4.65 13.93 -8.37
CA ALA A 186 5.36 12.85 -7.68
C ALA A 186 5.17 11.49 -8.36
N ILE A 187 3.93 11.17 -8.77
CA ILE A 187 3.64 9.91 -9.47
C ILE A 187 4.32 9.88 -10.85
N GLN A 188 4.28 10.98 -11.61
CA GLN A 188 4.95 11.08 -12.91
C GLN A 188 6.46 10.90 -12.77
N LEU A 189 7.07 11.55 -11.79
CA LEU A 189 8.49 11.41 -11.47
C LEU A 189 8.84 9.95 -11.15
N LEU A 190 8.07 9.30 -10.27
CA LEU A 190 8.32 7.90 -9.88
C LEU A 190 8.20 6.93 -11.06
N HIS A 191 7.26 7.18 -11.98
CA HIS A 191 7.14 6.38 -13.21
C HIS A 191 8.26 6.64 -14.22
N ALA A 192 8.94 7.78 -14.16
CA ALA A 192 10.09 8.08 -15.01
C ALA A 192 11.38 7.37 -14.54
N TYR A 193 11.46 6.98 -13.27
CA TYR A 193 12.60 6.20 -12.76
C TYR A 193 12.54 4.74 -13.24
N PRO A 194 13.67 4.15 -13.67
CA PRO A 194 13.72 2.74 -14.00
C PRO A 194 13.56 1.90 -12.72
N ALA A 195 12.46 1.15 -12.64
CA ALA A 195 12.21 0.23 -11.54
C ALA A 195 12.80 -1.15 -11.83
N ARG A 196 13.50 -1.74 -10.86
CA ARG A 196 14.01 -3.12 -10.90
C ARG A 196 13.08 -4.04 -10.14
N LYS A 197 12.89 -5.27 -10.60
CA LYS A 197 12.16 -6.29 -9.83
C LYS A 197 12.93 -6.59 -8.54
N LEU A 198 12.22 -6.76 -7.43
CA LEU A 198 12.80 -7.10 -6.14
C LEU A 198 13.09 -8.61 -6.08
N ASP A 199 14.11 -9.07 -6.79
CA ASP A 199 14.55 -10.47 -6.75
C ASP A 199 15.58 -10.73 -5.63
N THR A 200 16.28 -9.68 -5.19
CA THR A 200 17.26 -9.73 -4.11
C THR A 200 16.97 -8.60 -3.13
N PRO A 201 16.25 -8.83 -2.01
CA PRO A 201 15.91 -7.77 -1.07
C PRO A 201 17.11 -7.00 -0.51
N ARG A 202 18.28 -7.65 -0.43
CA ARG A 202 19.56 -7.03 -0.06
C ARG A 202 19.89 -5.81 -0.93
N ASP A 203 19.60 -5.84 -2.24
CA ASP A 203 19.88 -4.73 -3.15
C ASP A 203 19.11 -3.48 -2.70
N PHE A 204 17.81 -3.62 -2.40
CA PHE A 204 16.97 -2.53 -1.92
C PHE A 204 17.48 -1.94 -0.59
N PHE A 205 17.79 -2.79 0.39
CA PHE A 205 18.30 -2.29 1.68
C PHE A 205 19.67 -1.62 1.56
N SER A 206 20.50 -2.04 0.60
CA SER A 206 21.82 -1.43 0.37
C SER A 206 21.74 0.03 -0.09
N ILE A 207 20.59 0.47 -0.63
CA ILE A 207 20.31 1.88 -0.93
C ILE A 207 20.26 2.73 0.36
N LEU A 208 19.82 2.14 1.47
CA LEU A 208 19.67 2.80 2.78
C LEU A 208 20.98 2.84 3.58
N GLY A 209 22.04 2.23 3.07
CA GLY A 209 23.40 2.24 3.62
C GLY A 209 24.07 0.87 3.56
N ASN A 210 25.28 0.78 4.13
CA ASN A 210 26.08 -0.44 4.11
C ASN A 210 25.34 -1.62 4.76
N TRP A 211 25.12 -2.69 3.99
CA TRP A 211 24.39 -3.88 4.42
C TRP A 211 25.03 -4.58 5.63
N GLU A 212 26.34 -4.80 5.60
CA GLU A 212 27.04 -5.54 6.64
C GLU A 212 26.98 -4.81 7.97
N GLU A 213 27.10 -3.49 7.94
CA GLU A 213 27.05 -2.64 9.13
C GLU A 213 25.64 -2.49 9.69
N LYS A 214 24.63 -2.28 8.82
CA LYS A 214 23.28 -1.89 9.25
C LYS A 214 22.30 -3.05 9.36
N PHE A 215 22.38 -4.06 8.49
CA PHE A 215 21.27 -5.00 8.26
C PHE A 215 21.63 -6.47 8.48
N ALA A 216 22.86 -6.91 8.19
CA ALA A 216 23.26 -8.32 8.21
C ALA A 216 22.86 -9.06 9.51
N ARG A 217 23.17 -8.47 10.68
CA ARG A 217 22.82 -9.05 11.99
C ARG A 217 21.32 -9.34 12.19
N TYR A 218 20.44 -8.63 11.48
CA TYR A 218 18.99 -8.81 11.56
C TYR A 218 18.46 -9.83 10.55
N ALA A 219 19.19 -10.06 9.45
CA ALA A 219 18.87 -11.12 8.49
C ALA A 219 19.14 -12.52 9.07
N ASP A 220 20.01 -12.62 10.07
CA ASP A 220 20.28 -13.88 10.79
C ASP A 220 19.46 -14.04 12.07
N LYS A 221 18.88 -12.94 12.58
CA LYS A 221 18.16 -12.92 13.86
C LYS A 221 16.83 -13.66 13.77
N GLU A 222 16.66 -14.70 14.57
CA GLU A 222 15.41 -15.44 14.68
C GLU A 222 14.25 -14.55 15.14
N GLY A 223 13.08 -14.71 14.50
CA GLY A 223 11.88 -13.92 14.77
C GLY A 223 11.91 -12.50 14.19
N HIS A 224 12.97 -12.09 13.49
CA HIS A 224 13.01 -10.80 12.82
C HIS A 224 12.46 -10.91 11.39
N PRO A 225 11.51 -10.06 10.95
CA PRO A 225 10.89 -10.16 9.62
C PRO A 225 11.87 -10.07 8.45
N LEU A 226 13.01 -9.39 8.63
CA LEU A 226 14.07 -9.35 7.62
C LEU A 226 14.64 -10.74 7.31
N ARG A 227 14.80 -11.59 8.33
CA ARG A 227 15.26 -12.97 8.13
C ARG A 227 14.27 -13.76 7.28
N ASP A 228 12.99 -13.65 7.62
CA ASP A 228 11.92 -14.35 6.88
C ASP A 228 11.84 -13.84 5.42
N LEU A 229 11.94 -12.52 5.23
CA LEU A 229 12.00 -11.90 3.90
C LEU A 229 13.15 -12.46 3.08
N MET A 230 14.37 -12.47 3.63
CA MET A 230 15.54 -13.02 2.94
C MET A 230 15.35 -14.51 2.62
N GLY A 231 14.79 -15.28 3.56
CA GLY A 231 14.50 -16.70 3.38
C GLY A 231 13.55 -17.01 2.21
N LEU A 232 12.65 -16.11 1.85
CA LEU A 232 11.73 -16.29 0.71
C LEU A 232 12.42 -16.26 -0.66
N TYR A 233 13.60 -15.66 -0.76
CA TYR A 233 14.37 -15.52 -1.99
C TYR A 233 15.53 -16.55 -2.08
N GLY A 234 15.65 -17.43 -1.09
CA GLY A 234 16.74 -18.41 -1.00
C GLY A 234 18.03 -17.82 -0.46
N PRO A 235 19.10 -18.63 -0.29
CA PRO A 235 20.41 -18.08 0.02
C PRO A 235 20.76 -17.11 -1.11
N ALA A 236 21.14 -15.87 -0.76
CA ALA A 236 21.69 -14.94 -1.72
C ALA A 236 22.75 -15.69 -2.50
N SER A 237 22.54 -15.92 -3.80
CA SER A 237 23.58 -16.49 -4.63
C SER A 237 24.78 -15.57 -4.44
N ALA A 238 25.79 -16.07 -3.75
CA ALA A 238 27.09 -15.45 -3.72
C ALA A 238 27.42 -15.16 -5.18
N GLY A 239 27.58 -13.88 -5.51
CA GLY A 239 28.17 -13.50 -6.78
C GLY A 239 29.45 -14.31 -6.89
N ILE A 240 29.42 -15.31 -7.76
CA ILE A 240 30.62 -16.01 -8.16
C ILE A 240 31.36 -14.98 -8.99
N ASP A 241 32.47 -14.49 -8.43
CA ASP A 241 33.49 -13.75 -9.15
C ASP A 241 33.74 -14.41 -10.51
N GLY A 242 33.66 -13.59 -11.56
CA GLY A 242 34.10 -13.89 -12.91
C GLY A 242 34.86 -12.71 -13.46
#